data_AF-D5WNE1-F1
#
_entry.id   AF-D5WNE1-F1
#
_cell.length_a   1.000
_cell.length_b   1.000
_cell.length_c   1.000
_cell.angle_alpha   90.00
_cell.angle_beta   90.00
_cell.angle_gamma   90.00
#
_symmetry.space_group_name_H-M   'P 1'
#
loop_
_entity.id
_entity.type
_entity.pdbx_description
1 polymer ?
#
loop_
_entity_poly.entity_id
_entity_poly.type
_entity_poly.pdbx_seq_one_letter_code
_entity_poly.pdbx_strand_id
1 'polypeptide(L)' 'MKPIKLRVSRDEAGNLLDDLTVWASTSGIDPGLSTFNTPHTLSSTNSPVVYHVYVSESFFEQFPEWRMFIEQ' A
#
# COMPACT_ATOMS: atom_id res chain seq x y z
N MET A 1 -3.38 -1.16 -15.48
CA MET A 1 -3.45 -1.89 -14.20
C MET A 1 -4.71 -1.52 -13.45
N LYS A 2 -5.32 -2.46 -12.72
CA LYS A 2 -6.35 -2.12 -11.73
C LYS A 2 -5.63 -1.78 -10.41
N PRO A 3 -6.08 -0.76 -9.66
CA PRO A 3 -5.52 -0.46 -8.36
C PRO A 3 -5.83 -1.60 -7.39
N ILE A 4 -4.82 -2.01 -6.63
CA ILE A 4 -4.93 -2.98 -5.54
C ILE A 4 -5.13 -2.19 -4.26
N LYS A 5 -6.11 -2.61 -3.46
CA LYS A 5 -6.37 -2.01 -2.16
C LYS A 5 -5.55 -2.74 -1.10
N LEU A 6 -4.69 -2.01 -0.42
CA LEU A 6 -3.91 -2.51 0.72
C LEU A 6 -4.41 -1.83 1.98
N ARG A 7 -4.92 -2.63 2.92
CA ARG A 7 -5.30 -2.16 4.25
C ARG A 7 -4.20 -2.50 5.22
N VAL A 8 -3.39 -1.50 5.52
CA VAL A 8 -2.20 -1.65 6.38
C VAL A 8 -2.37 -0.86 7.68
N SER A 9 -1.81 -1.39 8.75
CA SER A 9 -1.70 -0.65 10.02
C SER A 9 -0.84 0.59 9.81
N ARG A 10 -1.03 1.63 10.64
CA ARG A 10 -0.24 2.87 10.53
C ARG A 10 1.26 2.62 10.74
N ASP A 11 1.63 1.68 11.61
CA ASP A 11 3.03 1.27 11.81
C ASP A 11 3.64 0.66 10.54
N GLU A 12 2.89 -0.18 9.83
CA GLU A 12 3.31 -0.82 8.58
C GLU A 12 3.22 0.11 7.37
N ALA A 13 2.44 1.20 7.45
CA ALA A 13 2.29 2.15 6.36
C ALA A 13 3.62 2.79 5.95
N GLY A 14 4.55 3.00 6.90
CA GLY A 14 5.90 3.48 6.61
C GLY A 14 6.70 2.47 5.77
N ASN A 15 6.67 1.19 6.16
CA ASN A 15 7.33 0.10 5.45
C ASN A 15 6.77 -0.04 4.02
N LEU A 16 5.44 0.05 3.86
CA LEU A 16 4.79 -0.04 2.56
C LEU A 16 5.30 1.04 1.59
N LEU A 17 5.49 2.28 2.07
CA LEU A 17 5.99 3.37 1.23
C LEU A 17 7.44 3.15 0.80
N ASP A 18 8.28 2.60 1.68
CA ASP A 18 9.67 2.28 1.37
C ASP A 18 9.74 1.17 0.31
N ASP A 19 9.01 0.08 0.51
CA ASP A 19 8.97 -1.05 -0.43
C ASP A 19 8.41 -0.65 -1.80
N LEU A 20 7.37 0.18 -1.84
CA LEU A 20 6.84 0.73 -3.08
C LEU A 20 7.87 1.60 -3.80
N THR A 21 8.67 2.36 -3.07
CA THR A 21 9.74 3.20 -3.63
C THR A 21 10.86 2.34 -4.21
N VAL A 22 11.26 1.29 -3.50
CA VAL A 22 12.27 0.31 -3.97
C VAL A 22 11.77 -0.43 -5.21
N TRP A 23 10.52 -0.89 -5.19
CA TRP A 23 9.90 -1.55 -6.32
C TRP A 23 9.78 -0.64 -7.53
N ALA A 24 9.34 0.61 -7.34
CA ALA A 24 9.22 1.61 -8.40
C ALA A 24 10.57 1.90 -9.06
N SER A 25 11.63 2.02 -8.24
CA SER A 25 12.99 2.25 -8.71
C SER A 25 13.52 1.07 -9.53
N THR A 26 13.17 -0.16 -9.15
CA THR A 26 13.60 -1.39 -9.84
C THR A 26 12.80 -1.64 -11.12
N SER A 27 11.49 -1.40 -11.06
CA SER A 27 10.55 -1.73 -12.14
C SER A 27 10.40 -0.61 -13.16
N GLY A 28 10.75 0.63 -12.80
CA GLY A 28 10.51 1.85 -13.59
C GLY A 28 9.02 2.21 -13.70
N ILE A 29 8.16 1.61 -12.88
CA ILE A 29 6.71 1.83 -12.87
C ILE A 29 6.36 2.66 -11.64
N ASP A 30 5.66 3.78 -11.85
CA ASP A 30 5.10 4.55 -10.75
C ASP A 30 3.90 3.80 -10.12
N PRO A 31 3.94 3.45 -8.84
CA PRO A 31 2.88 2.71 -8.19
C PRO A 31 1.67 3.59 -7.84
N GLY A 32 1.68 4.89 -8.12
CA GLY A 32 0.53 5.78 -7.94
C GLY A 32 -0.16 5.63 -6.59
N LEU A 33 0.44 6.15 -5.52
CA LEU A 33 -0.10 5.97 -4.17
C LEU A 33 -1.28 6.93 -3.90
N SER A 34 -2.48 6.39 -3.73
CA SER A 34 -3.65 7.17 -3.27
C SER A 34 -4.15 6.64 -1.92
N THR A 35 -4.16 7.48 -0.90
CA THR A 35 -4.73 7.14 0.41
C THR A 35 -6.23 7.40 0.42
N PHE A 36 -7.01 6.41 0.81
CA PHE A 36 -8.42 6.59 1.12
C PHE A 36 -8.56 6.92 2.61
N ASN A 37 -8.10 8.10 3.01
CA ASN A 37 -8.47 8.63 4.32
C ASN A 37 -9.93 9.07 4.22
N THR A 38 -10.85 8.28 4.75
CA THR A 38 -12.18 8.79 5.05
C THR A 38 -11.99 9.93 6.06
N PRO A 39 -12.40 11.17 5.75
CA PRO A 39 -12.16 12.32 6.63
C PRO A 39 -12.95 12.30 7.95
N HIS A 40 -13.55 11.17 8.33
CA HIS A 40 -14.52 11.10 9.43
C HIS A 40 -13.97 10.61 10.77
N THR A 41 -12.70 10.19 10.86
CA THR A 41 -12.19 9.60 12.12
C THR A 41 -10.71 9.91 12.36
N LEU A 42 -10.38 11.21 12.48
CA LEU A 42 -9.11 11.67 13.05
C LEU A 42 -8.99 11.41 14.57
N SER A 43 -9.90 10.66 15.19
CA SER A 43 -9.97 10.45 16.64
C SER A 43 -9.57 9.05 17.11
N SER A 44 -9.02 8.19 16.26
CA SER A 44 -8.50 6.90 16.71
C SER A 44 -7.13 6.66 16.10
N THR A 45 -6.10 6.89 16.91
CA THR A 45 -4.67 6.65 16.63
C THR A 45 -4.35 5.22 16.17
N ASN A 46 -5.33 4.31 16.24
CA ASN A 46 -5.18 2.88 15.98
C ASN A 46 -5.94 2.38 14.73
N SER A 47 -6.49 3.28 13.91
CA SER A 47 -7.23 2.88 12.71
C SER A 47 -6.28 2.56 11.54
N PRO A 48 -6.47 1.42 10.85
CA PRO A 48 -5.68 1.06 9.68
C PRO A 48 -5.94 2.03 8.52
N VAL A 49 -4.92 2.23 7.69
CA VAL A 49 -4.96 3.10 6.52
C VAL A 49 -5.16 2.24 5.28
N VAL A 50 -6.08 2.67 4.41
CA VAL A 50 -6.34 2.00 3.13
C VAL A 50 -5.61 2.76 2.02
N TYR A 51 -4.69 2.06 1.37
CA TYR A 51 -3.93 2.54 0.22
C TYR A 51 -4.45 1.89 -1.06
N HIS A 52 -4.59 2.69 -2.11
CA HIS A 52 -4.72 2.19 -3.47
C HIS A 52 -3.36 2.31 -4.15
N VAL A 53 -2.84 1.18 -4.62
CA VAL A 53 -1.55 1.09 -5.31
C VAL A 53 -1.72 0.45 -6.68
N TYR A 54 -1.01 0.98 -7.67
CA TYR A 54 -0.95 0.49 -9.04
C TYR A 54 0.31 -0.35 -9.23
N VAL A 55 0.33 -1.53 -8.61
CA VAL A 55 1.45 -2.48 -8.69
C VAL A 55 1.10 -3.74 -9.47
N SER A 56 2.11 -4.40 -10.04
CA SER A 56 1.99 -5.73 -10.68
C SER A 56 2.05 -6.86 -9.65
N GLU A 57 1.75 -8.09 -10.08
CA GLU A 57 2.08 -9.30 -9.30
C GLU A 57 3.56 -9.35 -8.88
N SER A 58 4.47 -8.82 -9.71
CA SER A 58 5.91 -8.75 -9.41
C SER A 58 6.29 -7.91 -8.18
N PHE A 59 5.41 -7.02 -7.72
CA PHE A 59 5.59 -6.36 -6.42
C PHE A 59 5.46 -7.39 -5.30
N PHE A 60 4.40 -8.21 -5.34
CA PHE A 60 4.17 -9.25 -4.34
C PHE A 60 5.08 -10.47 -4.48
N GLU A 61 5.76 -10.63 -5.61
CA GLU A 61 6.85 -11.61 -5.75
C GLU A 61 8.11 -11.15 -5.00
N GLN A 62 8.38 -9.84 -4.98
CA GLN A 62 9.50 -9.26 -4.22
C GLN A 62 9.16 -9.07 -2.73
N PHE A 63 7.92 -8.66 -2.45
CA PHE A 63 7.43 -8.32 -1.12
C PHE A 63 6.15 -9.14 -0.81
N PRO A 64 6.29 -10.46 -0.59
CA PRO A 64 5.16 -11.37 -0.41
C PRO A 64 4.33 -11.07 0.83
N GLU A 65 4.91 -10.42 1.85
CA GLU A 65 4.22 -9.98 3.05
C GLU A 65 3.03 -9.07 2.74
N TRP A 66 3.07 -8.23 1.70
CA TRP A 66 1.96 -7.33 1.39
C TRP A 66 0.70 -8.04 0.92
N ARG A 67 0.79 -9.32 0.51
CA ARG A 67 -0.39 -10.10 0.08
C ARG A 67 -1.42 -10.28 1.18
N MET A 68 -0.99 -10.36 2.45
CA MET A 68 -1.92 -10.51 3.58
C MET A 68 -2.74 -9.25 3.88
N PHE A 69 -2.30 -8.10 3.35
CA PHE A 69 -2.96 -6.81 3.54
C PHE A 69 -3.86 -6.43 2.35
N ILE A 70 -3.95 -7.26 1.31
CA ILE A 70 -4.86 -7.04 0.18
C ILE A 70 -6.30 -7.12 0.68
N GLU A 71 -7.04 -6.02 0.51
CA GLU A 71 -8.47 -5.98 0.78
C GLU A 71 -9.20 -6.51 -0.46
N GLN A 72 -9.87 -7.67 -0.32
CA GLN A 72 -10.64 -8.35 -1.38
C GLN A 72 -11.91 -7.60 -1.77
#